data_AF-A0A2D2AU84-F1
#
_entry.id   AF-A0A2D2AU84-F1
#
_cell.length_a   1.000
_cell.length_b   1.000
_cell.length_c   1.000
_cell.angle_alpha   90.00
_cell.angle_beta   90.00
_cell.angle_gamma   90.00
#
_symmetry.space_group_name_H-M   'P 1'
#
loop_
_entity.id
_entity.type
_entity.pdbx_description
1 polymer ?
#
loop_
_entity_poly.entity_id
_entity_poly.type
_entity_poly.pdbx_seq_one_letter_code
_entity_poly.pdbx_strand_id
1 'polypeptide(L)'
;MFARPLTRIAALAGALLLAACGTVSREAFDPIDQRIGAPAGLSDVRYSAADANAAMSKSTIIKERRERPGDFNVLALSGGGANGAYGAGVLAGWTAAGKRPQFDVVTGVSTGALTAPFAFLGSQWDDRLKAAYTDGGTEGMISFKAITVFKGPSFFSAAPVRHLVETYVTPEMLKAIAAEHAKGRRLLVATTNLDTQETAIWDMGAIATRAARGDNHALELFHNVLVASASIPGVFPPVMIEMDGPSGVFREMHVDGGVTTPFFTVPEAMMLWTDPQGAVHKGNLYVVINGQVGSQFGVTKGNLLGILARSYDAMSKASTRLHLAATAAFAQRNGLTMEVSEIPDEAEAQGLNFKADNMLKLFQMGYDRAAAGEAWRDPAAPAS
;
A
#
# COMPACT_ATOMS: atom_id res chain seq x y z
N MET A 1 39.35 44.16 -11.76
CA MET A 1 39.49 42.79 -11.23
C MET A 1 38.52 42.49 -10.07
N PHE A 2 37.30 43.05 -10.04
CA PHE A 2 36.40 42.95 -8.87
C PHE A 2 35.00 42.32 -9.16
N ALA A 3 34.77 41.73 -10.34
CA ALA A 3 33.45 41.21 -10.73
C ALA A 3 33.18 39.73 -10.36
N ARG A 4 34.21 38.98 -9.94
CA ARG A 4 34.11 37.54 -9.58
C ARG A 4 33.52 37.21 -8.19
N PRO A 5 33.61 38.05 -7.14
CA PRO A 5 33.04 37.70 -5.83
C PRO A 5 31.51 37.89 -5.79
N LEU A 6 30.97 38.92 -6.46
CA LEU A 6 29.52 39.18 -6.49
C LEU A 6 28.72 38.09 -7.20
N THR A 7 29.24 37.51 -8.28
CA THR A 7 28.60 36.39 -9.00
C THR A 7 28.61 35.10 -8.18
N ARG A 8 29.65 34.86 -7.38
CA ARG A 8 29.71 33.70 -6.47
C ARG A 8 28.79 33.86 -5.26
N ILE A 9 28.67 35.07 -4.71
CA ILE A 9 27.74 35.37 -3.61
C ILE A 9 26.29 35.28 -4.10
N ALA A 10 25.98 35.78 -5.30
CA ALA A 10 24.66 35.65 -5.90
C ALA A 10 24.30 34.18 -6.21
N ALA A 11 25.27 33.37 -6.66
CA ALA A 11 25.06 31.94 -6.87
C ALA A 11 24.88 31.16 -5.56
N LEU A 12 25.64 31.50 -4.50
CA LEU A 12 25.45 30.91 -3.16
C LEU A 12 24.11 31.33 -2.54
N ALA A 13 23.74 32.60 -2.66
CA ALA A 13 22.45 33.11 -2.20
C ALA A 13 21.30 32.48 -2.98
N GLY A 14 21.44 32.30 -4.30
CA GLY A 14 20.48 31.55 -5.12
C GLY A 14 20.35 30.09 -4.70
N ALA A 15 21.47 29.41 -4.38
CA ALA A 15 21.45 28.03 -3.88
C ALA A 15 20.84 27.92 -2.47
N LEU A 16 21.09 28.88 -1.58
CA LEU A 16 20.49 28.96 -0.24
C LEU A 16 19.00 29.30 -0.29
N LEU A 17 18.57 30.15 -1.22
CA LEU A 17 17.16 30.47 -1.46
C LEU A 17 16.40 29.29 -2.08
N LEU A 18 17.06 28.46 -2.92
CA LEU A 18 16.48 27.23 -3.44
C LEU A 18 16.31 26.14 -2.37
N ALA A 19 17.19 26.09 -1.35
CA ALA A 19 17.07 25.17 -0.23
C ALA A 19 15.93 25.53 0.74
N ALA A 20 15.54 26.82 0.82
CA ALA A 20 14.48 27.30 1.70
C ALA A 20 13.05 27.05 1.16
N CYS A 21 12.90 26.77 -0.14
CA CYS A 21 11.58 26.57 -0.79
C CYS A 21 11.08 25.12 -0.79
N GLY A 22 11.81 24.20 -0.15
CA GLY A 22 11.50 22.76 -0.10
C GLY A 22 11.08 22.23 1.27
N THR A 23 10.91 23.08 2.28
CA THR A 23 10.64 22.66 3.66
C THR A 23 9.14 22.57 3.94
N VAL A 24 8.69 21.42 4.44
CA VAL A 24 7.36 21.30 5.08
C VAL A 24 7.51 21.85 6.49
N SER A 25 6.99 23.06 6.73
CA SER A 25 6.96 23.62 8.09
C SER A 25 5.99 22.81 8.95
N ARG A 26 6.49 22.30 10.07
CA ARG A 26 5.71 21.49 11.03
C ARG A 26 6.25 21.74 12.44
N GLU A 27 5.35 21.79 13.40
CA GLU A 27 5.68 21.87 14.82
C GLU A 27 6.31 20.55 15.31
N ALA A 28 7.37 20.66 16.11
CA ALA A 28 7.88 19.52 16.84
C ALA A 28 6.84 19.10 17.90
N PHE A 29 6.71 17.79 18.13
CA PHE A 29 5.80 17.21 19.10
C PHE A 29 6.57 16.25 20.00
N ASP A 30 6.02 15.94 21.17
CA ASP A 30 6.70 15.09 22.14
C ASP A 30 6.71 13.62 21.66
N PRO A 31 7.84 12.90 21.77
CA PRO A 31 7.88 11.47 21.47
C PRO A 31 6.84 10.62 22.23
N ILE A 32 6.38 11.07 23.40
CA ILE A 32 5.27 10.40 24.11
C ILE A 32 3.98 10.51 23.32
N ASP A 33 3.68 11.68 22.75
CA ASP A 33 2.46 11.92 21.96
C ASP A 33 2.41 10.97 20.77
N GLN A 34 3.54 10.75 20.10
CA GLN A 34 3.66 9.79 19.01
C GLN A 34 3.31 8.35 19.41
N ARG A 35 3.74 7.95 20.61
CA ARG A 35 3.62 6.56 21.09
C ARG A 35 2.20 6.21 21.49
N ILE A 36 1.49 7.14 22.14
CA ILE A 36 0.15 6.89 22.69
C ILE A 36 -0.97 7.64 21.97
N GLY A 37 -0.62 8.51 21.02
CA GLY A 37 -1.57 9.30 20.26
C GLY A 37 -2.50 8.46 19.40
N ALA A 38 -3.74 8.92 19.30
CA ALA A 38 -4.79 8.32 18.50
C ALA A 38 -5.22 9.26 17.37
N PRO A 39 -5.52 8.74 16.16
CA PRO A 39 -5.93 9.58 15.04
C PRO A 39 -7.32 10.18 15.26
N ALA A 40 -7.42 11.50 15.43
CA ALA A 40 -8.68 12.25 15.56
C ALA A 40 -9.75 11.60 16.47
N GLY A 41 -9.36 11.18 17.67
CA GLY A 41 -10.22 10.55 18.69
C GLY A 41 -10.57 9.09 18.41
N LEU A 42 -10.06 8.51 17.31
CA LEU A 42 -10.28 7.13 16.92
C LEU A 42 -9.21 6.24 17.55
N SER A 43 -9.41 5.87 18.80
CA SER A 43 -8.56 4.88 19.48
C SER A 43 -8.64 3.51 18.80
N ASP A 44 -7.54 2.75 18.86
CA ASP A 44 -7.50 1.33 18.51
C ASP A 44 -7.74 1.00 17.01
N VAL A 45 -7.54 1.98 16.11
CA VAL A 45 -7.61 1.77 14.64
C VAL A 45 -6.24 1.72 13.96
N ARG A 46 -5.16 1.95 14.70
CA ARG A 46 -3.77 1.98 14.22
C ARG A 46 -2.85 1.25 15.20
N TYR A 47 -1.86 0.53 14.69
CA TYR A 47 -0.75 0.01 15.49
C TYR A 47 0.54 -0.06 14.66
N SER A 48 1.69 -0.05 15.33
CA SER A 48 2.98 -0.31 14.68
C SER A 48 3.12 -1.78 14.36
N ALA A 49 3.61 -2.12 13.17
CA ALA A 49 3.90 -3.50 12.78
C ALA A 49 4.96 -4.16 13.68
N ALA A 50 5.80 -3.35 14.34
CA ALA A 50 6.82 -3.80 15.28
C ALA A 50 6.29 -4.04 16.70
N ASP A 51 5.07 -3.60 17.03
CA ASP A 51 4.46 -3.82 18.34
C ASP A 51 3.84 -5.22 18.41
N ALA A 52 4.59 -6.15 19.01
CA ALA A 52 4.16 -7.53 19.21
C ALA A 52 2.88 -7.65 20.07
N ASN A 53 2.72 -6.80 21.09
CA ASN A 53 1.56 -6.88 21.98
C ASN A 53 0.30 -6.40 21.28
N ALA A 54 0.39 -5.30 20.52
CA ALA A 54 -0.71 -4.82 19.69
C ALA A 54 -1.07 -5.85 18.61
N ALA A 55 -0.07 -6.38 17.90
CA ALA A 55 -0.26 -7.41 16.88
C ALA A 55 -0.96 -8.66 17.46
N MET A 56 -0.51 -9.15 18.61
CA MET A 56 -1.13 -10.29 19.30
C MET A 56 -2.56 -9.98 19.74
N SER A 57 -2.82 -8.81 20.32
CA SER A 57 -4.15 -8.39 20.76
C SER A 57 -5.13 -8.37 19.58
N LYS A 58 -4.73 -7.74 18.48
CA LYS A 58 -5.51 -7.68 17.23
C LYS A 58 -5.66 -9.05 16.55
N SER A 59 -4.72 -9.96 16.77
CA SER A 59 -4.81 -11.34 16.25
C SER A 59 -5.92 -12.17 16.90
N THR A 60 -6.44 -11.79 18.08
CA THR A 60 -7.47 -12.56 18.80
C THR A 60 -8.72 -12.79 17.96
N ILE A 61 -9.22 -11.76 17.28
CA ILE A 61 -10.43 -11.88 16.44
C ILE A 61 -10.14 -12.68 15.17
N ILE A 62 -8.90 -12.58 14.66
CA ILE A 62 -8.44 -13.40 13.54
C ILE A 62 -8.38 -14.87 13.95
N LYS A 63 -7.90 -15.16 15.16
CA LYS A 63 -7.85 -16.49 15.75
C LYS A 63 -9.27 -17.07 15.93
N GLU A 64 -10.20 -16.30 16.49
CA GLU A 64 -11.60 -16.72 16.61
C GLU A 64 -12.24 -17.01 15.25
N ARG A 65 -11.99 -16.17 14.24
CA ARG A 65 -12.50 -16.39 12.88
C ARG A 65 -11.95 -17.69 12.27
N ARG A 66 -10.68 -17.98 12.56
CA ARG A 66 -9.93 -19.13 12.08
C ARG A 66 -10.32 -20.45 12.77
N GLU A 67 -10.82 -20.39 14.00
CA GLU A 67 -11.38 -21.56 14.71
C GLU A 67 -12.76 -21.98 14.18
N ARG A 68 -13.42 -21.14 13.36
CA ARG A 68 -14.67 -21.50 12.69
C ARG A 68 -14.40 -22.47 11.53
N PRO A 69 -15.36 -23.36 11.20
CA PRO A 69 -15.23 -24.26 10.04
C PRO A 69 -15.00 -23.52 8.72
N GLY A 70 -14.14 -24.09 7.86
CA GLY A 70 -13.79 -23.57 6.54
C GLY A 70 -12.30 -23.22 6.41
N ASP A 71 -11.86 -22.95 5.18
CA ASP A 71 -10.50 -22.50 4.92
C ASP A 71 -10.30 -21.05 5.39
N PHE A 72 -9.12 -20.75 5.94
CA PHE A 72 -8.76 -19.40 6.35
C PHE A 72 -7.88 -18.74 5.28
N ASN A 73 -8.41 -17.76 4.57
CA ASN A 73 -7.75 -17.19 3.39
C ASN A 73 -7.26 -15.77 3.65
N VAL A 74 -5.96 -15.54 3.44
CA VAL A 74 -5.33 -14.22 3.54
C VAL A 74 -4.92 -13.77 2.15
N LEU A 75 -5.28 -12.55 1.76
CA LEU A 75 -4.80 -11.91 0.54
C LEU A 75 -3.92 -10.72 0.90
N ALA A 76 -2.69 -10.70 0.39
CA ALA A 76 -1.80 -9.55 0.44
C ALA A 76 -1.61 -8.93 -0.94
N LEU A 77 -1.86 -7.63 -1.03
CA LEU A 77 -1.74 -6.86 -2.27
C LEU A 77 -0.57 -5.89 -2.15
N SER A 78 0.46 -6.10 -2.98
CA SER A 78 1.68 -5.31 -2.90
C SER A 78 1.54 -3.92 -3.48
N GLY A 79 2.54 -3.07 -3.21
CA GLY A 79 2.77 -1.86 -3.98
C GLY A 79 3.25 -2.12 -5.41
N GLY A 80 3.28 -1.07 -6.22
CA GLY A 80 3.58 -1.18 -7.66
C GLY A 80 3.16 0.01 -8.54
N GLY A 81 2.54 1.04 -7.98
CA GLY A 81 2.05 2.19 -8.76
C GLY A 81 1.01 1.78 -9.81
N ALA A 82 1.22 2.18 -11.07
CA ALA A 82 0.36 1.86 -12.20
C ALA A 82 0.24 0.36 -12.48
N ASN A 83 1.23 -0.44 -12.05
CA ASN A 83 1.18 -1.90 -12.17
C ASN A 83 0.08 -2.54 -11.32
N GLY A 84 -0.55 -1.79 -10.39
CA GLY A 84 -1.73 -2.26 -9.66
C GLY A 84 -2.89 -2.71 -10.54
N ALA A 85 -2.95 -2.24 -11.79
CA ALA A 85 -3.93 -2.69 -12.76
C ALA A 85 -3.80 -4.20 -13.03
N TYR A 86 -2.59 -4.76 -13.00
CA TYR A 86 -2.37 -6.21 -13.08
C TYR A 86 -3.09 -6.96 -11.96
N GLY A 87 -2.88 -6.57 -10.70
CA GLY A 87 -3.53 -7.21 -9.56
C GLY A 87 -5.05 -7.07 -9.58
N ALA A 88 -5.56 -5.91 -10.02
CA ALA A 88 -7.00 -5.73 -10.25
C ALA A 88 -7.54 -6.72 -11.32
N GLY A 89 -6.79 -6.90 -12.41
CA GLY A 89 -7.06 -7.90 -13.44
C GLY A 89 -7.07 -9.33 -12.90
N VAL A 90 -6.05 -9.71 -12.12
CA VAL A 90 -5.95 -11.04 -11.49
C VAL A 90 -7.18 -11.34 -10.65
N LEU A 91 -7.64 -10.39 -9.83
CA LEU A 91 -8.82 -10.57 -8.99
C LEU A 91 -10.10 -10.78 -9.82
N ALA A 92 -10.30 -9.99 -10.86
CA ALA A 92 -11.45 -10.10 -11.75
C ALA A 92 -11.42 -11.39 -12.58
N GLY A 93 -10.25 -11.77 -13.11
CA GLY A 93 -10.09 -13.02 -13.86
C GLY A 93 -10.28 -14.26 -12.99
N TRP A 94 -9.84 -14.19 -11.72
CA TRP A 94 -10.02 -15.28 -10.75
C TRP A 94 -11.49 -15.44 -10.35
N THR A 95 -12.23 -14.33 -10.24
CA THR A 95 -13.70 -14.35 -10.14
C THR A 95 -14.32 -15.01 -11.37
N ALA A 96 -13.90 -14.63 -12.58
CA ALA A 96 -14.43 -15.19 -13.82
C ALA A 96 -14.17 -16.70 -13.95
N ALA A 97 -13.05 -17.19 -13.43
CA ALA A 97 -12.75 -18.62 -13.32
C ALA A 97 -13.63 -19.37 -12.30
N GLY A 98 -14.41 -18.66 -11.47
CA GLY A 98 -15.24 -19.24 -10.41
C GLY A 98 -14.44 -19.82 -9.24
N LYS A 99 -13.14 -19.46 -9.11
CA LYS A 99 -12.20 -20.06 -8.16
C LYS A 99 -11.73 -19.11 -7.07
N ARG A 100 -12.10 -17.82 -7.13
CA ARG A 100 -11.67 -16.82 -6.14
C ARG A 100 -12.32 -17.10 -4.78
N PRO A 101 -11.53 -17.38 -3.72
CA PRO A 101 -12.08 -17.61 -2.39
C PRO A 101 -12.55 -16.30 -1.75
N GLN A 102 -13.35 -16.44 -0.69
CA GLN A 102 -13.59 -15.32 0.22
C GLN A 102 -12.41 -15.17 1.17
N PHE A 103 -11.85 -13.96 1.24
CA PHE A 103 -10.70 -13.67 2.11
C PHE A 103 -11.16 -13.25 3.50
N ASP A 104 -10.58 -13.87 4.54
CA ASP A 104 -10.79 -13.48 5.93
C ASP A 104 -9.96 -12.26 6.31
N VAL A 105 -8.78 -12.13 5.70
CA VAL A 105 -7.90 -10.97 5.85
C VAL A 105 -7.48 -10.49 4.47
N VAL A 106 -7.64 -9.20 4.21
CA VAL A 106 -7.07 -8.52 3.05
C VAL A 106 -6.14 -7.44 3.53
N THR A 107 -4.91 -7.45 3.04
CA THR A 107 -3.92 -6.41 3.31
C THR A 107 -3.56 -5.68 2.03
N GLY A 108 -3.22 -4.40 2.16
CA GLY A 108 -2.82 -3.57 1.03
C GLY A 108 -1.73 -2.57 1.36
N VAL A 109 -0.80 -2.41 0.41
CA VAL A 109 0.26 -1.40 0.43
C VAL A 109 0.26 -0.65 -0.89
N SER A 110 0.40 0.67 -0.87
CA SER A 110 0.44 1.49 -2.09
C SER A 110 -0.77 1.25 -2.99
N THR A 111 -0.55 1.03 -4.28
CA THR A 111 -1.63 0.63 -5.20
C THR A 111 -2.44 -0.56 -4.68
N GLY A 112 -1.82 -1.51 -3.97
CA GLY A 112 -2.52 -2.60 -3.30
C GLY A 112 -3.51 -2.14 -2.23
N ALA A 113 -3.26 -1.03 -1.54
CA ALA A 113 -4.21 -0.43 -0.61
C ALA A 113 -5.44 0.15 -1.32
N LEU A 114 -5.30 0.62 -2.56
CA LEU A 114 -6.43 1.09 -3.37
C LEU A 114 -7.28 -0.08 -3.88
N THR A 115 -6.65 -1.22 -4.19
CA THR A 115 -7.35 -2.47 -4.58
C THR A 115 -8.00 -3.18 -3.39
N ALA A 116 -7.41 -3.09 -2.19
CA ALA A 116 -7.79 -3.88 -1.02
C ALA A 116 -9.28 -3.74 -0.59
N PRO A 117 -9.90 -2.54 -0.56
CA PRO A 117 -11.33 -2.40 -0.25
C PRO A 117 -12.23 -3.22 -1.18
N PHE A 118 -11.99 -3.19 -2.50
CA PHE A 118 -12.74 -3.97 -3.46
C PHE A 118 -12.49 -5.47 -3.27
N ALA A 119 -11.22 -5.83 -3.07
CA ALA A 119 -10.83 -7.22 -2.88
C ALA A 119 -11.49 -7.85 -1.64
N PHE A 120 -11.59 -7.06 -0.58
CA PHE A 120 -12.26 -7.40 0.68
C PHE A 120 -13.77 -7.53 0.51
N LEU A 121 -14.42 -6.68 -0.28
CA LEU A 121 -15.87 -6.79 -0.47
C LEU A 121 -16.27 -7.95 -1.38
N GLY A 122 -15.41 -8.36 -2.30
CA GLY A 122 -15.60 -9.55 -3.14
C GLY A 122 -16.08 -9.23 -4.56
N SER A 123 -16.48 -10.27 -5.29
CA SER A 123 -16.70 -10.24 -6.74
C SER A 123 -17.75 -9.24 -7.22
N GLN A 124 -18.75 -8.91 -6.41
CA GLN A 124 -19.76 -7.90 -6.77
C GLN A 124 -19.18 -6.48 -6.90
N TRP A 125 -17.91 -6.28 -6.53
CA TRP A 125 -17.19 -5.01 -6.66
C TRP A 125 -16.17 -4.99 -7.81
N ASP A 126 -16.03 -6.09 -8.56
CA ASP A 126 -14.99 -6.23 -9.59
C ASP A 126 -15.18 -5.23 -10.75
N ASP A 127 -16.42 -4.89 -11.13
CA ASP A 127 -16.68 -3.87 -12.16
C ASP A 127 -16.20 -2.48 -11.71
N ARG A 128 -16.43 -2.12 -10.43
CA ARG A 128 -15.94 -0.86 -9.88
C ARG A 128 -14.42 -0.87 -9.70
N LEU A 129 -13.84 -2.03 -9.35
CA LEU A 129 -12.39 -2.21 -9.30
C LEU A 129 -11.76 -2.00 -10.68
N LYS A 130 -12.33 -2.61 -11.72
CA LYS A 130 -11.89 -2.41 -13.11
C LYS A 130 -11.96 -0.93 -13.47
N ALA A 131 -13.11 -0.29 -13.27
CA ALA A 131 -13.31 1.13 -13.55
C ALA A 131 -12.25 2.02 -12.87
N ALA A 132 -11.94 1.76 -11.60
CA ALA A 132 -10.92 2.51 -10.85
C ALA A 132 -9.52 2.46 -11.48
N TYR A 133 -9.20 1.40 -12.23
CA TYR A 133 -7.92 1.21 -12.89
C TYR A 133 -7.95 1.46 -14.41
N THR A 134 -9.12 1.48 -15.06
CA THR A 134 -9.21 1.56 -16.53
C THR A 134 -9.93 2.79 -17.08
N ASP A 135 -10.74 3.50 -16.29
CA ASP A 135 -11.60 4.58 -16.79
C ASP A 135 -10.85 5.92 -17.01
N GLY A 136 -9.52 5.89 -17.03
CA GLY A 136 -8.69 7.04 -17.30
C GLY A 136 -8.66 8.10 -16.19
N GLY A 137 -9.27 7.86 -15.03
CA GLY A 137 -9.19 8.77 -13.86
C GLY A 137 -7.77 8.96 -13.32
N THR A 138 -6.84 8.09 -13.72
CA THR A 138 -5.40 8.17 -13.44
C THR A 138 -4.60 8.88 -14.54
N GLU A 139 -5.22 9.19 -15.68
CA GLU A 139 -4.59 9.92 -16.78
C GLU A 139 -4.20 11.32 -16.30
N GLY A 140 -2.89 11.53 -16.16
CA GLY A 140 -2.33 12.80 -15.70
C GLY A 140 -1.88 12.84 -14.24
N MET A 141 -1.96 11.71 -13.50
CA MET A 141 -1.29 11.55 -12.20
C MET A 141 0.19 11.94 -12.24
N ILE A 142 0.86 11.63 -13.36
CA ILE A 142 2.22 12.08 -13.69
C ILE A 142 2.16 12.84 -15.02
N SER A 143 1.47 13.99 -15.07
CA SER A 143 1.61 14.93 -16.18
C SER A 143 2.67 15.98 -15.87
N PHE A 144 3.51 16.32 -16.86
CA PHE A 144 4.46 17.44 -16.77
C PHE A 144 3.78 18.80 -16.49
N LYS A 145 2.45 18.90 -16.60
CA LYS A 145 1.66 20.09 -16.26
C LYS A 145 1.41 20.23 -14.75
N ALA A 146 1.62 19.17 -13.97
CA ALA A 146 1.44 19.15 -12.51
C ALA A 146 2.75 19.37 -11.73
N ILE A 147 3.82 19.82 -12.40
CA ILE A 147 5.03 20.28 -11.74
C ILE A 147 4.71 21.58 -11.01
N THR A 148 4.46 21.50 -9.70
CA THR A 148 4.46 22.69 -8.86
C THR A 148 5.90 23.20 -8.80
N VAL A 149 6.16 24.36 -9.40
CA VAL A 149 7.44 25.05 -9.32
C VAL A 149 7.79 25.31 -7.85
N PHE A 150 8.77 24.55 -7.34
CA PHE A 150 9.54 24.78 -6.10
C PHE A 150 8.75 25.36 -4.90
N LYS A 151 7.69 24.68 -4.44
CA LYS A 151 6.98 25.04 -3.19
C LYS A 151 6.91 23.93 -2.13
N GLY A 152 7.58 22.79 -2.35
CA GLY A 152 7.57 21.66 -1.42
C GLY A 152 8.49 20.51 -1.86
N PRO A 153 8.63 19.44 -1.05
CA PRO A 153 9.59 18.37 -1.26
C PRO A 153 9.21 17.34 -2.35
N SER A 154 8.10 17.53 -3.08
CA SER A 154 7.61 16.56 -4.07
C SER A 154 7.44 17.17 -5.46
N PHE A 155 7.62 16.35 -6.49
CA PHE A 155 7.56 16.79 -7.89
C PHE A 155 6.13 16.96 -8.42
N PHE A 156 5.14 16.28 -7.84
CA PHE A 156 3.73 16.29 -8.28
C PHE A 156 2.75 16.49 -7.11
N SER A 157 1.49 16.79 -7.42
CA SER A 157 0.39 16.97 -6.43
C SER A 157 -0.27 15.64 -6.06
N ALA A 158 -0.73 15.50 -4.80
CA ALA A 158 -1.55 14.35 -4.36
C ALA A 158 -3.03 14.45 -4.77
N ALA A 159 -3.47 15.58 -5.34
CA ALA A 159 -4.87 15.80 -5.72
C ALA A 159 -5.47 14.72 -6.63
N PRO A 160 -4.76 14.16 -7.64
CA PRO A 160 -5.29 13.09 -8.47
C PRO A 160 -5.58 11.79 -7.69
N VAL A 161 -4.68 11.39 -6.78
CA VAL A 161 -4.86 10.20 -5.93
C VAL A 161 -6.01 10.43 -4.96
N ARG A 162 -6.09 11.62 -4.35
CA ARG A 162 -7.22 12.00 -3.49
C ARG A 162 -8.55 11.96 -4.22
N HIS A 163 -8.61 12.54 -5.42
CA HIS A 163 -9.84 12.55 -6.22
C HIS A 163 -10.29 11.13 -6.60
N LEU A 164 -9.36 10.24 -6.96
CA LEU A 164 -9.66 8.83 -7.20
C LEU A 164 -10.25 8.18 -5.93
N VAL A 165 -9.61 8.36 -4.79
CA VAL A 165 -10.08 7.82 -3.50
C VAL A 165 -11.48 8.33 -3.17
N GLU A 166 -11.70 9.64 -3.22
CA GLU A 166 -13.00 10.27 -2.93
C GLU A 166 -14.11 9.84 -3.91
N THR A 167 -13.75 9.52 -5.16
CA THR A 167 -14.71 9.05 -6.17
C THR A 167 -15.19 7.63 -5.87
N TYR A 168 -14.28 6.74 -5.46
CA TYR A 168 -14.59 5.32 -5.31
C TYR A 168 -14.92 4.89 -3.88
N VAL A 169 -14.45 5.62 -2.86
CA VAL A 169 -14.82 5.41 -1.46
C VAL A 169 -16.17 6.07 -1.20
N THR A 170 -17.22 5.30 -1.47
CA THR A 170 -18.61 5.75 -1.31
C THR A 170 -19.17 5.39 0.08
N PRO A 171 -20.25 6.06 0.53
CA PRO A 171 -20.98 5.64 1.73
C PRO A 171 -21.46 4.19 1.67
N GLU A 172 -21.79 3.69 0.49
CA GLU A 172 -22.15 2.29 0.24
C GLU A 172 -20.96 1.36 0.53
N MET A 173 -19.77 1.70 0.01
CA MET A 173 -18.55 0.93 0.26
C MET A 173 -18.24 0.86 1.75
N LEU A 174 -18.29 1.98 2.47
CA LEU A 174 -17.99 2.03 3.90
C LEU A 174 -18.97 1.18 4.72
N LYS A 175 -20.27 1.22 4.40
CA LYS A 175 -21.28 0.35 5.02
C LYS A 175 -21.02 -1.12 4.74
N ALA A 176 -20.65 -1.47 3.52
CA ALA A 176 -20.33 -2.84 3.15
C ALA A 176 -19.08 -3.34 3.89
N ILE A 177 -18.03 -2.51 4.00
CA ILE A 177 -16.80 -2.86 4.73
C ILE A 177 -17.12 -3.06 6.21
N ALA A 178 -17.89 -2.16 6.81
CA ALA A 178 -18.31 -2.26 8.21
C ALA A 178 -19.10 -3.56 8.47
N ALA A 179 -19.99 -3.94 7.56
CA ALA A 179 -20.76 -5.18 7.66
C ALA A 179 -19.87 -6.43 7.61
N GLU A 180 -18.88 -6.47 6.71
CA GLU A 180 -17.92 -7.58 6.63
C GLU A 180 -16.96 -7.60 7.82
N HIS A 181 -16.55 -6.43 8.32
CA HIS A 181 -15.73 -6.31 9.51
C HIS A 181 -16.43 -6.88 10.76
N ALA A 182 -17.73 -6.63 10.90
CA ALA A 182 -18.57 -7.18 11.97
C ALA A 182 -18.69 -8.72 11.93
N LYS A 183 -18.46 -9.35 10.76
CA LYS A 183 -18.41 -10.82 10.63
C LYS A 183 -17.08 -11.42 11.12
N GLY A 184 -16.10 -10.58 11.43
CA GLY A 184 -14.76 -10.99 11.88
C GLY A 184 -13.68 -10.92 10.79
N ARG A 185 -14.00 -10.44 9.58
CA ARG A 185 -13.02 -10.26 8.51
C ARG A 185 -12.19 -8.98 8.76
N ARG A 186 -10.95 -8.93 8.27
CA ARG A 186 -10.05 -7.76 8.47
C ARG A 186 -9.57 -7.17 7.15
N LEU A 187 -9.69 -5.85 7.03
CA LEU A 187 -9.10 -5.07 5.95
C LEU A 187 -8.03 -4.18 6.58
N LEU A 188 -6.77 -4.45 6.26
CA LEU A 188 -5.62 -3.77 6.84
C LEU A 188 -4.83 -3.04 5.75
N VAL A 189 -4.48 -1.79 5.98
CA VAL A 189 -3.65 -1.00 5.06
C VAL A 189 -2.39 -0.55 5.79
N ALA A 190 -1.24 -0.57 5.10
CA ALA A 190 0.00 -0.07 5.67
C ALA A 190 0.44 1.25 5.02
N THR A 191 0.99 2.11 5.87
CA THR A 191 1.71 3.33 5.50
C THR A 191 3.07 3.32 6.18
N THR A 192 4.03 4.09 5.68
CA THR A 192 5.27 4.35 6.42
C THR A 192 5.11 5.66 7.18
N ASN A 193 5.26 5.61 8.51
CA ASN A 193 5.40 6.82 9.32
C ASN A 193 6.88 7.26 9.26
N LEU A 194 7.15 8.42 8.65
CA LEU A 194 8.52 8.90 8.47
C LEU A 194 9.15 9.42 9.78
N ASP A 195 8.32 9.78 10.76
CA ASP A 195 8.79 10.28 12.05
C ASP A 195 9.32 9.13 12.93
N THR A 196 8.69 7.95 12.87
CA THR A 196 9.18 6.74 13.56
C THR A 196 10.06 5.84 12.70
N GLN A 197 9.98 5.98 11.36
CA GLN A 197 10.53 5.05 10.37
C GLN A 197 9.92 3.64 10.44
N GLU A 198 8.73 3.53 11.03
CA GLU A 198 8.03 2.24 11.20
C GLU A 198 6.86 2.09 10.22
N THR A 199 6.52 0.83 9.96
CA THR A 199 5.27 0.48 9.27
C THR A 199 4.09 0.69 10.23
N ALA A 200 3.21 1.64 9.91
CA ALA A 200 1.94 1.82 10.60
C ALA A 200 0.84 1.03 9.88
N ILE A 201 0.18 0.12 10.59
CA ILE A 201 -0.95 -0.69 10.11
C ILE A 201 -2.25 -0.07 10.60
N TRP A 202 -3.20 0.09 9.68
CA TRP A 202 -4.51 0.71 9.89
C TRP A 202 -5.62 -0.33 9.71
N ASP A 203 -6.51 -0.45 10.69
CA ASP A 203 -7.72 -1.28 10.58
C ASP A 203 -8.83 -0.47 9.89
N MET A 204 -8.88 -0.61 8.57
CA MET A 204 -9.83 0.11 7.73
C MET A 204 -11.27 -0.34 7.99
N GLY A 205 -11.48 -1.55 8.50
CA GLY A 205 -12.81 -2.02 8.88
C GLY A 205 -13.35 -1.33 10.12
N ALA A 206 -12.48 -1.10 11.11
CA ALA A 206 -12.80 -0.32 12.30
C ALA A 206 -13.09 1.15 11.95
N ILE A 207 -12.27 1.76 11.09
CA ILE A 207 -12.47 3.13 10.59
C ILE A 207 -13.78 3.23 9.81
N ALA A 208 -14.03 2.33 8.86
CA ALA A 208 -15.26 2.30 8.07
C ALA A 208 -16.52 2.13 8.93
N THR A 209 -16.44 1.35 10.02
CA THR A 209 -17.55 1.17 10.97
C THR A 209 -17.97 2.48 11.62
N ARG A 210 -17.02 3.37 11.93
CA ARG A 210 -17.30 4.70 12.47
C ARG A 210 -17.83 5.64 11.39
N ALA A 211 -17.16 5.67 10.23
CA ALA A 211 -17.57 6.50 9.09
C ALA A 211 -19.00 6.18 8.63
N ALA A 212 -19.37 4.89 8.58
CA ALA A 212 -20.72 4.43 8.22
C ALA A 212 -21.83 4.90 9.18
N ARG A 213 -21.47 5.36 10.40
CA ARG A 213 -22.38 5.94 11.40
C ARG A 213 -22.44 7.47 11.33
N GLY A 214 -21.79 8.09 10.35
CA GLY A 214 -21.78 9.55 10.16
C GLY A 214 -20.61 10.28 10.81
N ASP A 215 -19.57 9.56 11.24
CA ASP A 215 -18.34 10.17 11.75
C ASP A 215 -17.48 10.69 10.60
N ASN A 216 -17.47 12.02 10.42
CA ASN A 216 -16.72 12.68 9.34
C ASN A 216 -15.19 12.58 9.53
N HIS A 217 -14.69 12.54 10.78
CA HIS A 217 -13.26 12.37 11.02
C HIS A 217 -12.80 10.97 10.61
N ALA A 218 -13.64 9.95 10.83
CA ALA A 218 -13.35 8.60 10.35
C ALA A 218 -13.39 8.49 8.83
N LEU A 219 -14.32 9.17 8.16
CA LEU A 219 -14.34 9.24 6.69
C LEU A 219 -13.05 9.87 6.15
N GLU A 220 -12.67 11.02 6.69
CA GLU A 220 -11.45 11.71 6.28
C GLU A 220 -10.21 10.88 6.58
N LEU A 221 -10.14 10.22 7.73
CA LEU A 221 -9.04 9.31 8.07
C LEU A 221 -8.96 8.15 7.07
N PHE A 222 -10.09 7.54 6.69
CA PHE A 222 -10.13 6.47 5.69
C PHE A 222 -9.52 6.93 4.37
N HIS A 223 -9.88 8.12 3.89
CA HIS A 223 -9.28 8.71 2.69
C HIS A 223 -7.79 9.01 2.88
N ASN A 224 -7.42 9.64 3.99
CA ASN A 224 -6.04 10.03 4.27
C ASN A 224 -5.10 8.83 4.31
N VAL A 225 -5.52 7.71 4.91
CA VAL A 225 -4.73 6.46 4.95
C VAL A 225 -4.52 5.88 3.56
N LEU A 226 -5.56 5.82 2.72
CA LEU A 226 -5.42 5.32 1.35
C LEU A 226 -4.52 6.22 0.49
N VAL A 227 -4.69 7.54 0.59
CA VAL A 227 -3.85 8.51 -0.12
C VAL A 227 -2.41 8.42 0.38
N ALA A 228 -2.18 8.35 1.70
CA ALA A 228 -0.86 8.23 2.29
C ALA A 228 -0.16 6.95 1.81
N SER A 229 -0.86 5.82 1.87
CA SER A 229 -0.34 4.53 1.43
C SER A 229 0.10 4.55 -0.03
N ALA A 230 -0.55 5.33 -0.90
CA ALA A 230 -0.21 5.47 -2.33
C ALA A 230 0.70 6.68 -2.66
N SER A 231 1.20 7.41 -1.65
CA SER A 231 2.00 8.63 -1.85
C SER A 231 3.50 8.32 -1.92
N ILE A 232 3.96 7.85 -3.09
CA ILE A 232 5.36 7.47 -3.32
C ILE A 232 6.30 8.69 -3.10
N PRO A 233 7.31 8.59 -2.22
CA PRO A 233 8.26 9.68 -1.98
C PRO A 233 8.93 10.19 -3.25
N GLY A 234 9.07 11.51 -3.36
CA GLY A 234 9.58 12.19 -4.55
C GLY A 234 8.53 12.35 -5.66
N VAL A 235 7.57 11.43 -5.79
CA VAL A 235 6.47 11.56 -6.76
C VAL A 235 5.35 12.41 -6.17
N PHE A 236 4.77 11.98 -5.05
CA PHE A 236 3.65 12.64 -4.39
C PHE A 236 4.07 13.24 -3.03
N PRO A 237 3.38 14.28 -2.52
CA PRO A 237 3.64 14.82 -1.20
C PRO A 237 3.22 13.82 -0.12
N PRO A 238 3.88 13.84 1.05
CA PRO A 238 3.41 13.08 2.21
C PRO A 238 2.03 13.57 2.65
N VAL A 239 1.29 12.71 3.33
CA VAL A 239 0.03 13.06 3.99
C VAL A 239 0.31 13.29 5.47
N MET A 240 -0.14 14.42 5.98
CA MET A 240 -0.10 14.74 7.40
C MET A 240 -1.38 14.22 8.06
N ILE A 241 -1.28 13.24 8.96
CA ILE A 241 -2.44 12.68 9.66
C ILE A 241 -2.48 13.25 11.07
N GLU A 242 -3.58 13.92 11.40
CA GLU A 242 -3.80 14.50 12.73
C GLU A 242 -4.00 13.43 13.81
N MET A 243 -3.37 13.65 14.95
CA MET A 243 -3.32 12.77 16.10
C MET A 243 -3.59 13.57 17.38
N ASP A 244 -4.39 13.00 18.27
CA ASP A 244 -4.59 13.49 19.62
C ASP A 244 -3.57 12.86 20.56
N GLY A 245 -2.63 13.66 21.04
CA GLY A 245 -1.66 13.28 22.07
C GLY A 245 -1.98 13.89 23.44
N PRO A 246 -1.36 13.40 24.53
CA PRO A 246 -1.41 14.01 25.85
C PRO A 246 -1.13 15.52 25.88
N SER A 247 -0.17 15.97 25.07
CA SER A 247 0.24 17.38 25.03
C SER A 247 -0.64 18.24 24.10
N GLY A 248 -1.59 17.63 23.40
CA GLY A 248 -2.47 18.27 22.44
C GLY A 248 -2.45 17.60 21.08
N VAL A 249 -2.97 18.31 20.09
CA VAL A 249 -3.07 17.83 18.71
C VAL A 249 -1.71 17.98 18.01
N PHE A 250 -1.24 16.91 17.38
CA PHE A 250 -0.08 16.92 16.51
C PHE A 250 -0.41 16.21 15.19
N ARG A 251 0.49 16.18 14.21
CA ARG A 251 0.19 15.58 12.90
C ARG A 251 1.31 14.68 12.45
N GLU A 252 1.19 13.37 12.38
CA GLU A 252 2.23 12.45 11.87
C GLU A 252 2.44 12.58 10.36
N MET A 253 3.67 12.38 9.88
CA MET A 253 4.00 12.39 8.45
C MET A 253 3.99 10.97 7.89
N HIS A 254 3.04 10.69 6.99
CA HIS A 254 2.91 9.39 6.35
C HIS A 254 3.16 9.45 4.84
N VAL A 255 3.85 8.42 4.36
CA VAL A 255 4.09 8.17 2.94
C VAL A 255 3.74 6.74 2.57
N ASP A 256 3.98 6.40 1.31
CA ASP A 256 3.75 5.08 0.77
C ASP A 256 4.36 3.98 1.65
N GLY A 257 3.54 2.98 2.01
CA GLY A 257 3.98 1.87 2.88
C GLY A 257 5.08 1.00 2.27
N GLY A 258 5.22 1.03 0.94
CA GLY A 258 6.28 0.37 0.18
C GLY A 258 7.69 0.84 0.51
N VAL A 259 7.83 1.95 1.25
CA VAL A 259 9.11 2.39 1.80
C VAL A 259 9.62 1.42 2.86
N THR A 260 8.74 0.90 3.72
CA THR A 260 9.12 -0.05 4.79
C THR A 260 8.73 -1.49 4.47
N THR A 261 7.62 -1.72 3.78
CA THR A 261 7.16 -3.09 3.46
C THR A 261 6.45 -3.14 2.10
N PRO A 262 6.86 -4.01 1.14
CA PRO A 262 6.24 -4.08 -0.18
C PRO A 262 4.84 -4.70 -0.14
N PHE A 263 4.58 -5.59 0.82
CA PHE A 263 3.32 -6.25 1.14
C PHE A 263 3.47 -6.93 2.52
N PHE A 264 2.36 -7.29 3.17
CA PHE A 264 2.40 -8.04 4.43
C PHE A 264 1.22 -9.02 4.55
N THR A 265 1.42 -10.22 5.06
CA THR A 265 0.34 -11.18 5.38
C THR A 265 0.09 -11.28 6.88
N VAL A 266 1.14 -11.06 7.67
CA VAL A 266 1.13 -10.96 9.12
C VAL A 266 1.96 -9.74 9.55
N PRO A 267 1.71 -9.14 10.72
CA PRO A 267 2.54 -8.06 11.23
C PRO A 267 4.00 -8.49 11.41
N GLU A 268 4.93 -7.54 11.24
CA GLU A 268 6.39 -7.78 11.28
C GLU A 268 6.82 -8.50 12.57
N ALA A 269 6.32 -8.05 13.72
CA ALA A 269 6.61 -8.65 15.02
C ALA A 269 6.21 -10.13 15.14
N MET A 270 5.32 -10.62 14.26
CA MET A 270 4.86 -12.01 14.22
C MET A 270 5.54 -12.84 13.13
N MET A 271 6.41 -12.26 12.28
CA MET A 271 7.02 -12.96 11.14
C MET A 271 7.88 -14.16 11.53
N LEU A 272 8.42 -14.17 12.75
CA LEU A 272 9.20 -15.30 13.30
C LEU A 272 8.41 -16.18 14.26
N TRP A 273 7.14 -15.86 14.50
CA TRP A 273 6.27 -16.66 15.36
C TRP A 273 6.07 -18.06 14.76
N THR A 274 5.98 -19.04 15.65
CA THR A 274 5.67 -20.43 15.35
C THR A 274 4.51 -20.81 16.22
N ASP A 275 3.44 -21.36 15.63
CA ASP A 275 2.31 -21.86 16.38
C ASP A 275 2.73 -23.06 17.24
N PRO A 276 2.76 -22.91 18.58
CA PRO A 276 3.20 -23.98 19.46
C PRO A 276 2.21 -25.15 19.54
N GLN A 277 0.95 -24.98 19.08
CA GLN A 277 -0.11 -25.99 19.23
C GLN A 277 -0.53 -26.66 17.91
N GLY A 278 0.00 -26.23 16.76
CA GLY A 278 -0.40 -26.76 15.46
C GLY A 278 -1.89 -26.52 15.10
N ALA A 279 -2.54 -25.57 15.75
CA ALA A 279 -3.87 -25.10 15.36
C ALA A 279 -3.84 -24.32 14.03
N VAL A 280 -2.64 -23.94 13.55
CA VAL A 280 -2.45 -23.07 12.39
C VAL A 280 -2.45 -23.77 11.02
N HIS A 281 -2.61 -25.09 10.96
CA HIS A 281 -2.33 -25.91 9.78
C HIS A 281 -3.31 -25.88 8.59
N LYS A 282 -4.23 -24.90 8.49
CA LYS A 282 -5.28 -24.87 7.45
C LYS A 282 -5.58 -23.47 6.90
N GLY A 283 -4.55 -22.67 6.66
CA GLY A 283 -4.71 -21.35 6.05
C GLY A 283 -3.96 -21.23 4.73
N ASN A 284 -4.50 -20.42 3.82
CA ASN A 284 -3.92 -20.12 2.53
C ASN A 284 -3.48 -18.66 2.47
N LEU A 285 -2.22 -18.42 2.10
CA LEU A 285 -1.67 -17.09 1.87
C LEU A 285 -1.60 -16.82 0.36
N TYR A 286 -2.39 -15.88 -0.11
CA TYR A 286 -2.35 -15.39 -1.48
C TYR A 286 -1.61 -14.07 -1.52
N VAL A 287 -0.57 -13.97 -2.35
CA VAL A 287 0.20 -12.73 -2.51
C VAL A 287 0.16 -12.29 -3.95
N VAL A 288 -0.38 -11.11 -4.21
CA VAL A 288 -0.33 -10.45 -5.53
C VAL A 288 0.76 -9.40 -5.50
N ILE A 289 1.81 -9.64 -6.28
CA ILE A 289 2.87 -8.69 -6.55
C ILE A 289 2.48 -7.88 -7.79
N ASN A 290 2.16 -6.61 -7.57
CA ASN A 290 1.89 -5.61 -8.61
C ASN A 290 3.19 -5.14 -9.27
N GLY A 291 4.01 -6.07 -9.74
CA GLY A 291 5.34 -5.81 -10.25
C GLY A 291 6.04 -7.08 -10.69
N GLN A 292 7.29 -6.91 -11.11
CA GLN A 292 8.18 -7.98 -11.54
C GLN A 292 9.21 -8.23 -10.44
N VAL A 293 9.46 -9.49 -10.10
CA VAL A 293 10.34 -9.87 -9.00
C VAL A 293 11.77 -10.13 -9.47
N GLY A 294 11.95 -10.58 -10.71
CA GLY A 294 13.26 -10.84 -11.29
C GLY A 294 14.02 -9.57 -11.66
N SER A 295 15.32 -9.77 -11.93
CA SER A 295 16.18 -8.70 -12.44
C SER A 295 15.95 -8.50 -13.93
N GLN A 296 15.80 -7.24 -14.36
CA GLN A 296 15.76 -6.88 -15.78
C GLN A 296 17.01 -6.14 -16.18
N PHE A 297 17.67 -6.57 -17.26
CA PHE A 297 18.75 -5.82 -17.85
C PHE A 297 18.22 -4.53 -18.49
N GLY A 298 18.95 -3.44 -18.31
CA GLY A 298 18.63 -2.15 -18.90
C GLY A 298 19.73 -1.15 -18.64
N VAL A 299 20.09 -0.35 -19.65
CA VAL A 299 21.09 0.71 -19.52
C VAL A 299 20.47 1.90 -18.81
N THR A 300 20.92 2.16 -17.59
CA THR A 300 20.45 3.29 -16.78
C THR A 300 20.78 4.61 -17.46
N LYS A 301 19.79 5.51 -17.59
CA LYS A 301 20.04 6.88 -18.07
C LYS A 301 20.94 7.61 -17.08
N GLY A 302 22.03 8.21 -17.56
CA GLY A 302 23.04 8.89 -16.74
C GLY A 302 22.61 10.24 -16.13
N ASN A 303 21.31 10.51 -15.99
CA ASN A 303 20.80 11.72 -15.34
C ASN A 303 20.22 11.38 -13.95
N LEU A 304 20.12 12.38 -13.07
CA LEU A 304 19.71 12.18 -11.67
C LEU A 304 18.38 11.43 -11.54
N LEU A 305 17.36 11.81 -12.31
CA LEU A 305 16.05 11.15 -12.26
C LEU A 305 16.10 9.69 -12.73
N GLY A 306 16.87 9.41 -13.79
CA GLY A 306 17.07 8.04 -14.30
C GLY A 306 17.80 7.14 -13.32
N ILE A 307 18.81 7.68 -12.62
CA ILE A 307 19.53 6.96 -11.57
C ILE A 307 18.60 6.68 -10.38
N LEU A 308 17.90 7.69 -9.86
CA LEU A 308 16.97 7.53 -8.73
C LEU A 308 15.86 6.53 -9.03
N ALA A 309 15.25 6.59 -10.22
CA ALA A 309 14.20 5.65 -10.63
C ALA A 309 14.73 4.21 -10.71
N ARG A 310 15.92 4.00 -11.29
CA ARG A 310 16.54 2.67 -11.37
C ARG A 310 16.94 2.14 -10.00
N SER A 311 17.46 2.99 -9.12
CA SER A 311 17.81 2.64 -7.74
C SER A 311 16.57 2.23 -6.95
N TYR A 312 15.46 2.97 -7.08
CA TYR A 312 14.19 2.63 -6.46
C TYR A 312 13.63 1.30 -6.97
N ASP A 313 13.62 1.07 -8.29
CA ASP A 313 13.20 -0.21 -8.89
C ASP A 313 14.03 -1.39 -8.37
N ALA A 314 15.37 -1.25 -8.37
CA ALA A 314 16.27 -2.29 -7.88
C ALA A 314 16.06 -2.59 -6.38
N MET A 315 15.92 -1.55 -5.55
CA MET A 315 15.65 -1.67 -4.12
C MET A 315 14.29 -2.32 -3.85
N SER A 316 13.24 -1.87 -4.55
CA SER A 316 11.88 -2.42 -4.43
C SER A 316 11.86 -3.92 -4.77
N LYS A 317 12.48 -4.31 -5.88
CA LYS A 317 12.60 -5.73 -6.28
C LYS A 317 13.37 -6.56 -5.26
N ALA A 318 14.48 -6.03 -4.72
CA ALA A 318 15.24 -6.71 -3.67
C ALA A 318 14.42 -6.89 -2.39
N SER A 319 13.72 -5.84 -1.94
CA SER A 319 12.84 -5.90 -0.77
C SER A 319 11.70 -6.91 -0.94
N THR A 320 11.06 -6.94 -2.11
CA THR A 320 10.00 -7.91 -2.44
C THR A 320 10.51 -9.34 -2.39
N ARG A 321 11.70 -9.64 -2.94
CA ARG A 321 12.30 -10.98 -2.87
C ARG A 321 12.53 -11.43 -1.43
N LEU A 322 13.05 -10.54 -0.58
CA LEU A 322 13.27 -10.83 0.84
C LEU A 322 11.95 -11.08 1.58
N HIS A 323 10.92 -10.27 1.33
CA HIS A 323 9.60 -10.44 1.94
C HIS A 323 8.89 -11.71 1.48
N LEU A 324 9.00 -12.08 0.19
CA LEU A 324 8.48 -13.35 -0.33
C LEU A 324 9.16 -14.54 0.35
N ALA A 325 10.49 -14.52 0.48
CA ALA A 325 11.23 -15.57 1.16
C ALA A 325 10.85 -15.68 2.66
N ALA A 326 10.73 -14.55 3.35
CA ALA A 326 10.31 -14.51 4.75
C ALA A 326 8.87 -15.01 4.95
N THR A 327 7.95 -14.64 4.04
CA THR A 327 6.55 -15.09 4.08
C THR A 327 6.44 -16.58 3.77
N ALA A 328 7.20 -17.09 2.79
CA ALA A 328 7.25 -18.52 2.48
C ALA A 328 7.79 -19.33 3.67
N ALA A 329 8.85 -18.84 4.33
CA ALA A 329 9.39 -19.47 5.53
C ALA A 329 8.39 -19.45 6.70
N PHE A 330 7.64 -18.35 6.88
CA PHE A 330 6.55 -18.26 7.85
C PHE A 330 5.44 -19.27 7.54
N ALA A 331 5.03 -19.36 6.27
CA ALA A 331 3.98 -20.26 5.82
C ALA A 331 4.37 -21.73 6.07
N GLN A 332 5.57 -22.12 5.63
CA GLN A 332 6.11 -23.45 5.83
C GLN A 332 6.19 -23.82 7.31
N ARG A 333 6.72 -22.91 8.15
CA ARG A 333 6.89 -23.14 9.58
C ARG A 333 5.57 -23.35 10.32
N ASN A 334 4.48 -22.76 9.82
CA ASN A 334 3.17 -22.83 10.44
C ASN A 334 2.19 -23.78 9.71
N GLY A 335 2.64 -24.50 8.68
CA GLY A 335 1.80 -25.41 7.88
C GLY A 335 0.72 -24.69 7.08
N LEU A 336 1.01 -23.49 6.57
CA LEU A 336 0.15 -22.73 5.66
C LEU A 336 0.59 -22.96 4.22
N THR A 337 -0.34 -22.85 3.28
CA THR A 337 0.01 -22.76 1.85
C THR A 337 0.33 -21.32 1.48
N MET A 338 1.12 -21.14 0.43
CA MET A 338 1.39 -19.82 -0.14
C MET A 338 1.31 -19.90 -1.67
N GLU A 339 0.54 -19.01 -2.27
CA GLU A 339 0.45 -18.84 -3.72
C GLU A 339 0.78 -17.39 -4.07
N VAL A 340 1.61 -17.21 -5.10
CA VAL A 340 2.07 -15.90 -5.55
C VAL A 340 1.59 -15.66 -6.98
N SER A 341 1.10 -14.46 -7.23
CA SER A 341 0.87 -13.93 -8.57
C SER A 341 1.74 -12.70 -8.78
N GLU A 342 2.47 -12.64 -9.88
CA GLU A 342 3.34 -11.52 -10.22
C GLU A 342 3.29 -11.25 -11.72
N ILE A 343 3.68 -10.04 -12.11
CA ILE A 343 3.84 -9.73 -13.53
C ILE A 343 5.03 -10.54 -14.05
N PRO A 344 4.91 -11.28 -15.17
CA PRO A 344 6.02 -12.02 -15.77
C PRO A 344 7.21 -11.11 -16.08
N ASP A 345 8.43 -11.59 -15.86
CA ASP A 345 9.64 -10.76 -16.04
C ASP A 345 9.88 -10.34 -17.51
N GLU A 346 9.35 -11.11 -18.47
CA GLU A 346 9.43 -10.83 -19.91
C GLU A 346 8.40 -9.79 -20.36
N ALA A 347 7.39 -9.49 -19.53
CA ALA A 347 6.34 -8.55 -19.88
C ALA A 347 6.82 -7.10 -19.82
N GLU A 348 6.29 -6.25 -20.70
CA GLU A 348 6.45 -4.80 -20.54
C GLU A 348 5.59 -4.30 -19.38
N ALA A 349 6.23 -3.90 -18.29
CA ALA A 349 5.56 -3.26 -17.16
C ALA A 349 6.34 -2.05 -16.66
N GLN A 350 5.61 -0.96 -16.43
CA GLN A 350 6.18 0.31 -16.00
C GLN A 350 5.31 0.90 -14.90
N GLY A 351 5.71 0.70 -13.64
CA GLY A 351 4.94 1.11 -12.46
C GLY A 351 4.72 2.63 -12.34
N LEU A 352 5.47 3.44 -13.09
CA LEU A 352 5.31 4.90 -13.16
C LEU A 352 4.56 5.37 -14.42
N ASN A 353 4.06 4.47 -15.26
CA ASN A 353 3.30 4.81 -16.47
C ASN A 353 1.78 4.70 -16.22
N PHE A 354 1.16 5.79 -15.78
CA PHE A 354 -0.27 5.88 -15.43
C PHE A 354 -1.20 6.16 -16.62
N LYS A 355 -0.77 5.90 -17.86
CA LYS A 355 -1.65 6.05 -19.03
C LYS A 355 -2.70 4.94 -19.06
N ALA A 356 -3.93 5.25 -19.46
CA ALA A 356 -5.03 4.29 -19.44
C ALA A 356 -4.77 3.08 -20.34
N ASP A 357 -4.11 3.25 -21.49
CA ASP A 357 -3.77 2.16 -22.40
C ASP A 357 -2.79 1.15 -21.76
N ASN A 358 -1.79 1.65 -21.02
CA ASN A 358 -0.86 0.82 -20.26
C ASN A 358 -1.58 0.07 -19.13
N MET A 359 -2.40 0.77 -18.35
CA MET A 359 -3.14 0.16 -17.24
C MET A 359 -4.14 -0.88 -17.74
N LEU A 360 -4.85 -0.62 -18.84
CA LEU A 360 -5.77 -1.58 -19.45
C LEU A 360 -5.05 -2.83 -19.95
N LYS A 361 -3.86 -2.69 -20.58
CA LYS A 361 -3.04 -3.85 -20.98
C LYS A 361 -2.63 -4.71 -19.79
N LEU A 362 -2.19 -4.08 -18.70
CA LEU A 362 -1.80 -4.78 -17.47
C LEU A 362 -3.00 -5.46 -16.81
N PHE A 363 -4.16 -4.79 -16.76
CA PHE A 363 -5.41 -5.39 -16.30
C PHE A 363 -5.79 -6.61 -17.12
N GLN A 364 -5.78 -6.50 -18.45
CA GLN A 364 -6.14 -7.61 -19.32
C GLN A 364 -5.19 -8.80 -19.15
N MET A 365 -3.89 -8.54 -19.02
CA MET A 365 -2.89 -9.58 -18.73
C MET A 365 -3.18 -10.33 -17.42
N GLY A 366 -3.48 -9.60 -16.34
CA GLY A 366 -3.84 -10.22 -15.06
C GLY A 366 -5.13 -11.03 -15.17
N TYR A 367 -6.13 -10.48 -15.85
CA TYR A 367 -7.43 -11.12 -16.08
C TYR A 367 -7.29 -12.44 -16.84
N ASP A 368 -6.62 -12.42 -18.00
CA ASP A 368 -6.49 -13.58 -18.88
C ASP A 368 -5.72 -14.71 -18.18
N ARG A 369 -4.62 -14.39 -17.51
CA ARG A 369 -3.84 -15.38 -16.75
C ARG A 369 -4.65 -16.01 -15.63
N ALA A 370 -5.40 -15.22 -14.87
CA ALA A 370 -6.19 -15.74 -13.76
C ALA A 370 -7.40 -16.55 -14.24
N ALA A 371 -8.05 -16.12 -15.32
CA ALA A 371 -9.13 -16.84 -15.97
C ALA A 371 -8.66 -18.20 -16.53
N ALA A 372 -7.43 -18.26 -17.06
CA ALA A 372 -6.80 -19.49 -17.55
C ALA A 372 -6.27 -20.40 -16.42
N GLY A 373 -6.19 -19.91 -15.18
CA GLY A 373 -5.59 -20.66 -14.06
C GLY A 373 -4.06 -20.64 -14.04
N GLU A 374 -3.43 -19.67 -14.71
CA GLU A 374 -1.98 -19.51 -14.88
C GLU A 374 -1.40 -18.33 -14.07
N ALA A 375 -2.24 -17.65 -13.29
CA ALA A 375 -1.83 -16.49 -12.49
C ALA A 375 -1.10 -16.86 -11.20
N TRP A 376 -1.29 -18.07 -10.67
CA TRP A 376 -0.81 -18.49 -9.35
C TRP A 376 0.32 -19.51 -9.47
N ARG A 377 1.36 -19.33 -8.66
CA ARG A 377 2.47 -20.29 -8.52
C ARG A 377 2.84 -20.50 -7.05
N ASP A 378 3.32 -21.69 -6.73
CA ASP A 378 3.98 -21.96 -5.45
C ASP A 378 5.37 -21.29 -5.44
N PRO A 379 5.68 -20.40 -4.50
CA PRO A 379 6.98 -19.74 -4.41
C PRO A 379 8.14 -20.69 -4.08
N ALA A 380 7.87 -21.89 -3.55
CA ALA A 380 8.88 -22.91 -3.28
C ALA A 380 9.28 -23.71 -4.54
N ALA A 381 8.48 -23.64 -5.60
CA ALA A 381 8.86 -24.18 -6.91
C ALA A 381 9.76 -23.16 -7.63
N PRO A 382 10.97 -23.53 -8.09
CA PRO A 382 11.77 -22.64 -8.92
C PRO A 382 10.97 -22.25 -10.16
N ALA A 383 10.99 -20.96 -10.52
CA ALA A 383 10.36 -20.47 -11.75
C ALA A 383 10.97 -21.22 -12.94
N SER A 384 10.11 -21.89 -13.71
CA SER A 384 10.48 -22.70 -14.89
C SER A 384 10.71 -21.85 -16.12
#